data_AF-A0AA38Z9Z1-F1
#
_entry.id   AF-A0AA38Z9Z1-F1
#
_cell.length_a   1.000
_cell.length_b   1.000
_cell.length_c   1.000
_cell.angle_alpha   90.00
_cell.angle_beta   90.00
_cell.angle_gamma   90.00
#
_symmetry.space_group_name_H-M   'P 1'
#
loop_
_entity.id
_entity.type
_entity.pdbx_description
1 polymer ?
#
loop_
_entity_poly.entity_id
_entity_poly.type
_entity_poly.pdbx_seq_one_letter_code
_entity_poly.pdbx_strand_id
1 'polypeptide(L)'
;MLKQIPCFTDVEPPSTRMSDFFPLTKWISVNLGSNPPIFISAQLSFGTPKSTISRIQPIQDNTTQETAEVVVVGVRNLMRQRALLFEQLEALRQAKGKKEMARAEANRLKEGGKTVEAKCKEVKQENDLLKKELEDLRASFASQKELEEEYQKQVYEMFFYGYQCCMKKNDITQDTPSFPSNDEDIAPIGSS
;
A
#
# COMPACT_ATOMS: atom_id res chain seq x y z
N MET A 1 -16.57 -33.18 116.71
CA MET A 1 -16.19 -34.40 115.98
C MET A 1 -16.00 -34.05 114.51
N LEU A 2 -14.76 -33.92 114.05
CA LEU A 2 -14.43 -33.54 112.66
C LEU A 2 -14.18 -34.81 111.83
N LYS A 3 -14.91 -34.94 110.72
CA LYS A 3 -14.85 -36.08 109.80
C LYS A 3 -13.60 -35.98 108.91
N GLN A 4 -12.85 -37.07 108.82
CA GLN A 4 -11.64 -37.23 108.00
C GLN A 4 -12.01 -37.34 106.51
N ILE A 5 -11.36 -36.56 105.65
CA ILE A 5 -11.50 -36.62 104.18
C ILE A 5 -10.48 -37.65 103.66
N PRO A 6 -10.85 -38.65 102.85
CA PRO A 6 -9.89 -39.59 102.27
C PRO A 6 -9.08 -38.90 101.15
N CYS A 7 -7.75 -38.85 101.31
CA CYS A 7 -6.84 -38.45 100.25
C CYS A 7 -6.66 -39.64 99.29
N PHE A 8 -7.19 -39.53 98.08
CA PHE A 8 -6.91 -40.49 97.01
C PHE A 8 -5.47 -40.30 96.53
N THR A 9 -4.62 -41.27 96.83
CA THR A 9 -3.27 -41.39 96.26
C THR A 9 -3.24 -42.60 95.33
N ASP A 10 -4.12 -42.64 94.34
CA ASP A 10 -3.91 -43.51 93.17
C ASP A 10 -3.15 -42.68 92.14
N VAL A 11 -1.82 -42.74 92.22
CA VAL A 11 -0.96 -42.30 91.13
C VAL A 11 -1.11 -43.33 90.02
N GLU A 12 -1.94 -42.99 89.04
CA GLU A 12 -2.09 -43.76 87.80
C GLU A 12 -0.69 -43.98 87.21
N PRO A 13 -0.28 -45.23 86.93
CA PRO A 13 1.06 -45.51 86.47
C PRO A 13 1.36 -44.74 85.18
N PRO A 14 2.53 -44.09 85.04
CA PRO A 14 2.86 -43.35 83.84
C PRO A 14 2.79 -44.29 82.64
N SER A 15 1.95 -43.95 81.66
CA SER A 15 1.76 -44.80 80.49
C SER A 15 3.12 -45.07 79.83
N THR A 16 3.51 -46.33 79.78
CA THR A 16 4.81 -46.77 79.25
C THR A 16 4.78 -46.89 77.73
N ARG A 17 3.63 -46.60 77.09
CA ARG A 17 3.48 -46.63 75.65
C ARG A 17 3.88 -45.29 75.05
N MET A 18 5.04 -45.28 74.39
CA MET A 18 5.57 -44.11 73.66
C MET A 18 4.59 -43.52 72.62
N SER A 19 3.59 -44.31 72.19
CA SER A 19 2.48 -43.88 71.31
C SER A 19 1.51 -42.90 71.94
N ASP A 20 1.52 -42.75 73.27
CA ASP A 20 0.59 -41.90 74.00
C ASP A 20 1.12 -40.46 74.13
N PHE A 21 2.44 -40.29 73.96
CA PHE A 21 3.13 -38.99 73.95
C PHE A 21 3.30 -38.39 72.55
N PHE A 22 3.26 -39.24 71.52
CA PHE A 22 3.31 -38.82 70.12
C PHE A 22 2.11 -39.46 69.41
N PRO A 23 1.03 -38.70 69.13
CA PRO A 23 -0.03 -39.20 68.27
C PRO A 23 0.64 -39.73 67.01
N LEU A 24 0.44 -41.01 66.69
CA LEU A 24 0.99 -41.66 65.49
C LEU A 24 0.48 -40.91 64.26
N THR A 25 1.16 -39.82 63.89
CA THR A 25 0.74 -39.02 62.75
C THR A 25 1.06 -39.83 61.53
N LYS A 26 0.02 -40.37 60.92
CA LYS A 26 0.13 -41.09 59.67
C LYS A 26 0.30 -40.05 58.58
N TRP A 27 1.52 -39.98 58.05
CA TRP A 27 1.77 -39.23 56.84
C TRP A 27 1.13 -39.98 55.69
N ILE A 28 0.20 -39.31 55.01
CA ILE A 28 -0.37 -39.81 53.77
C ILE A 28 0.26 -38.97 52.67
N SER A 29 1.04 -39.63 51.81
CA SER A 29 1.49 -39.04 50.55
C SER A 29 0.36 -39.20 49.55
N VAL A 30 -0.21 -38.08 49.12
CA VAL A 30 -1.19 -38.07 48.04
C VAL A 30 -0.46 -37.69 46.77
N ASN A 31 -0.45 -38.59 45.78
CA ASN A 31 0.06 -38.33 44.45
C ASN A 31 -1.00 -37.54 43.67
N LEU A 32 -0.69 -36.30 43.29
CA LEU A 32 -1.61 -35.41 42.60
C LEU A 32 -1.64 -35.61 41.07
N GLY A 33 -0.88 -36.58 40.54
CA GLY A 33 -0.92 -36.94 39.11
C GLY A 33 -0.34 -35.89 38.15
N SER A 34 0.37 -34.86 38.65
CA SER A 34 1.05 -33.86 37.81
C SER A 34 2.34 -34.41 37.19
N ASN A 35 2.86 -33.79 36.12
CA ASN A 35 4.16 -34.12 35.54
C ASN A 35 5.07 -32.89 35.53
N PRO A 36 6.10 -32.80 36.41
CA PRO A 36 6.54 -33.84 37.35
C PRO A 36 5.57 -34.03 38.55
N PRO A 37 5.61 -35.19 39.24
CA PRO A 37 4.66 -35.52 40.30
C PRO A 37 4.87 -34.64 41.54
N ILE A 38 3.83 -33.92 41.93
CA ILE A 38 3.79 -33.16 43.19
C ILE A 38 3.18 -34.08 44.26
N PHE A 39 3.92 -34.27 45.34
CA PHE A 39 3.45 -35.00 46.52
C PHE A 39 3.17 -34.02 47.64
N ILE A 40 1.94 -34.01 48.14
CA ILE A 40 1.60 -33.28 49.35
C ILE A 40 1.50 -34.31 50.49
N SER A 41 2.30 -34.07 51.51
CA SER A 41 2.32 -34.87 52.74
C SER A 41 1.46 -34.15 53.77
N ALA A 42 0.28 -34.70 54.06
CA ALA A 42 -0.61 -34.16 55.09
C ALA A 42 -0.44 -34.96 56.39
N GLN A 43 -0.32 -34.24 57.50
CA GLN A 43 -0.25 -34.84 58.83
C GLN A 43 -1.68 -34.97 59.38
N LEU A 44 -2.21 -36.19 59.46
CA LEU A 44 -3.53 -36.47 60.03
C LEU A 44 -3.39 -37.20 61.36
N SER A 45 -4.20 -36.81 62.34
CA SER A 45 -4.25 -37.47 63.64
C SER A 45 -4.78 -38.90 63.50
N PHE A 46 -4.16 -39.82 64.24
CA PHE A 46 -4.58 -41.21 64.32
C PHE A 46 -6.01 -41.28 64.86
N GLY A 47 -6.93 -41.92 64.11
CA GLY A 47 -8.35 -41.97 64.44
C GLY A 47 -9.25 -41.04 63.62
N THR A 48 -8.69 -40.25 62.68
CA THR A 48 -9.50 -39.50 61.71
C THR A 48 -10.41 -40.47 60.93
N PRO A 49 -11.74 -40.32 61.01
CA PRO A 49 -12.67 -41.21 60.32
C PRO A 49 -12.41 -41.22 58.80
N LYS A 50 -12.54 -42.38 58.15
CA LYS A 50 -12.45 -42.50 56.68
C LYS A 50 -13.40 -41.55 55.96
N SER A 51 -14.53 -41.21 56.56
CA SER A 51 -15.49 -40.22 56.05
C SER A 51 -14.91 -38.81 55.95
N THR A 52 -14.02 -38.41 56.86
CA THR A 52 -13.34 -37.10 56.82
C THR A 52 -12.27 -37.05 55.74
N ILE A 53 -11.49 -38.12 55.57
CA ILE A 53 -10.51 -38.24 54.48
C ILE A 53 -11.22 -38.24 53.12
N SER A 54 -12.33 -38.99 53.00
CA SER A 54 -13.18 -39.01 51.81
C SER A 54 -13.83 -37.67 51.47
N ARG A 55 -13.99 -36.78 52.46
CA ARG A 55 -14.52 -35.41 52.24
C ARG A 55 -13.46 -34.43 51.75
N ILE A 56 -12.18 -34.68 52.00
CA ILE A 56 -11.07 -33.78 51.64
C ILE A 56 -10.60 -34.03 50.19
N GLN A 57 -10.60 -35.28 49.75
CA GLN A 57 -10.18 -35.69 48.40
C GLN A 57 -10.91 -34.93 47.25
N PRO A 58 -12.26 -34.82 47.22
CA PRO A 58 -12.95 -34.11 46.14
C PRO A 58 -12.66 -32.60 46.11
N ILE A 59 -12.28 -31.98 47.23
CA ILE A 59 -11.90 -30.56 47.28
C ILE A 59 -10.56 -30.34 46.55
N GLN A 60 -9.62 -31.28 46.68
CA GLN A 60 -8.32 -31.24 46.02
C GLN A 60 -8.43 -31.56 44.52
N ASP A 61 -9.29 -32.52 44.16
CA ASP A 61 -9.57 -32.86 42.76
C ASP A 61 -10.20 -31.66 42.03
N ASN A 62 -11.16 -30.97 42.65
CA ASN A 62 -11.75 -29.76 42.09
C ASN A 62 -10.72 -28.62 41.94
N THR A 63 -9.84 -28.42 42.93
CA THR A 63 -8.78 -27.39 42.86
C THR A 63 -7.79 -27.67 41.71
N THR A 64 -7.46 -28.94 41.49
CA THR A 64 -6.57 -29.38 40.41
C THR A 64 -7.23 -29.18 39.05
N GLN A 65 -8.52 -29.48 38.93
CA GLN A 65 -9.31 -29.24 37.72
C GLN A 65 -9.42 -27.75 37.40
N GLU A 66 -9.81 -26.90 38.36
CA GLU A 66 -9.91 -25.45 38.17
C GLU A 66 -8.57 -24.84 37.73
N THR A 67 -7.47 -25.28 38.34
CA THR A 67 -6.12 -24.84 37.94
C THR A 67 -5.79 -25.28 36.51
N ALA A 68 -6.13 -26.52 36.14
CA ALA A 68 -5.92 -27.01 34.77
C ALA A 68 -6.75 -26.22 33.74
N GLU A 69 -8.00 -25.88 34.06
CA GLU A 69 -8.86 -25.06 33.21
C GLU A 69 -8.28 -23.66 32.97
N VAL A 70 -7.79 -23.00 34.02
CA VAL A 70 -7.12 -21.70 33.92
C VAL A 70 -5.87 -21.79 33.03
N VAL A 71 -5.05 -22.83 33.19
CA VAL A 71 -3.86 -23.05 32.36
C VAL A 71 -4.25 -23.28 30.89
N VAL A 72 -5.27 -24.10 30.61
CA VAL A 72 -5.74 -24.37 29.25
C VAL A 72 -6.26 -23.10 28.57
N VAL A 73 -7.03 -22.28 29.29
CA VAL A 73 -7.50 -20.98 28.78
C VAL A 73 -6.31 -20.05 28.50
N GLY A 74 -5.32 -20.01 29.40
CA GLY A 74 -4.09 -19.24 29.22
C GLY A 74 -3.32 -19.65 27.97
N VAL A 75 -3.09 -20.95 27.78
CA VAL A 75 -2.42 -21.50 26.58
C VAL A 75 -3.20 -21.19 25.31
N ARG A 76 -4.53 -21.32 25.34
CA ARG A 76 -5.39 -20.98 24.20
C ARG A 76 -5.26 -19.50 23.82
N ASN A 77 -5.21 -18.61 24.79
CA ASN A 77 -5.03 -17.18 24.55
C ASN A 77 -3.65 -16.86 23.97
N LEU A 78 -2.58 -17.46 24.50
CA LEU A 78 -1.22 -17.31 23.96
C LEU A 78 -1.12 -17.81 22.52
N MET A 79 -1.75 -18.95 22.22
CA MET A 79 -1.83 -19.49 20.86
C MET A 79 -2.53 -18.51 19.90
N ARG A 80 -3.66 -17.92 20.32
CA ARG A 80 -4.38 -16.90 19.53
C ARG A 80 -3.52 -15.66 19.30
N GLN A 81 -2.84 -15.16 20.34
CA GLN A 81 -1.94 -14.02 20.21
C GLN A 81 -0.78 -14.30 19.26
N ARG A 82 -0.17 -15.49 19.35
CA ARG A 82 0.92 -15.89 18.44
C ARG A 82 0.45 -15.97 16.99
N ALA A 83 -0.75 -16.50 16.73
CA ALA A 83 -1.33 -16.52 15.39
C ALA A 83 -1.51 -15.09 14.85
N LEU A 84 -2.07 -14.17 15.65
CA LEU A 84 -2.22 -12.77 15.26
C LEU A 84 -0.89 -12.08 14.94
N LEU A 85 0.15 -12.30 15.75
CA LEU A 85 1.49 -11.76 15.50
C LEU A 85 2.10 -12.33 14.21
N PHE A 86 1.85 -13.60 13.91
CA PHE A 86 2.32 -14.22 12.68
C PHE A 86 1.64 -13.62 11.44
N GLU A 87 0.32 -13.44 11.49
CA GLU A 87 -0.43 -12.75 10.42
C GLU A 87 0.07 -11.31 10.21
N GLN A 88 0.32 -10.58 11.30
CA GLN A 88 0.89 -9.22 11.23
C GLN A 88 2.29 -9.21 10.60
N LEU A 89 3.13 -10.19 10.94
CA LEU A 89 4.49 -10.31 10.39
C LEU A 89 4.46 -10.59 8.89
N GLU A 90 3.58 -11.49 8.43
CA GLU A 90 3.43 -11.78 7.01
C GLU A 90 2.89 -10.57 6.24
N ALA A 91 1.89 -9.86 6.79
CA ALA A 91 1.40 -8.61 6.19
C ALA A 91 2.51 -7.55 6.08
N LEU A 92 3.35 -7.41 7.11
CA LEU A 92 4.50 -6.50 7.11
C LEU A 92 5.53 -6.91 6.04
N ARG A 93 5.82 -8.20 5.90
CA ARG A 93 6.74 -8.73 4.89
C ARG A 93 6.25 -8.43 3.48
N GLN A 94 4.95 -8.64 3.22
CA GLN A 94 4.33 -8.28 1.94
C GLN A 94 4.38 -6.77 1.68
N ALA A 95 4.04 -5.95 2.69
CA ALA A 95 4.10 -4.50 2.58
C ALA A 95 5.52 -4.00 2.28
N LYS A 96 6.53 -4.59 2.92
CA LYS A 96 7.94 -4.31 2.66
C LYS A 96 8.33 -4.63 1.22
N GLY A 97 7.96 -5.82 0.72
CA GLY A 97 8.23 -6.20 -0.67
C GLY A 97 7.55 -5.27 -1.68
N LYS A 98 6.28 -4.90 -1.45
CA LYS A 98 5.55 -3.93 -2.28
C LYS A 98 6.23 -2.55 -2.29
N LYS A 99 6.70 -2.08 -1.13
CA LYS A 99 7.43 -0.80 -1.03
C LYS A 99 8.74 -0.83 -1.81
N GLU A 100 9.48 -1.94 -1.76
CA GLU A 100 10.71 -2.11 -2.52
C GLU A 100 10.46 -2.13 -4.04
N MET A 101 9.42 -2.83 -4.49
CA MET A 101 9.00 -2.81 -5.90
C MET A 101 8.60 -1.40 -6.36
N ALA A 102 7.75 -0.71 -5.60
CA ALA A 102 7.35 0.66 -5.91
C ALA A 102 8.56 1.62 -5.97
N ARG A 103 9.55 1.43 -5.10
CA ARG A 103 10.79 2.22 -5.12
C ARG A 103 11.61 1.94 -6.38
N ALA A 104 11.73 0.68 -6.80
CA ALA A 104 12.45 0.31 -8.01
C ALA A 104 11.77 0.90 -9.26
N GLU A 105 10.44 0.82 -9.33
CA GLU A 105 9.66 1.40 -10.43
C GLU A 105 9.78 2.92 -10.49
N ALA A 106 9.70 3.61 -9.35
CA ALA A 106 9.89 5.06 -9.28
C ALA A 106 11.29 5.49 -9.80
N ASN A 107 12.33 4.73 -9.50
CA ASN A 107 13.67 4.99 -10.03
C ASN A 107 13.74 4.79 -11.55
N ARG A 108 13.15 3.72 -12.08
CA ARG A 108 13.07 3.47 -13.53
C ARG A 108 12.32 4.58 -14.26
N LEU A 109 11.19 5.04 -13.71
CA LEU A 109 10.42 6.15 -14.27
C LEU A 109 11.22 7.45 -14.25
N LYS A 110 11.97 7.73 -13.18
CA LYS A 110 12.83 8.91 -13.10
C LYS A 110 13.93 8.90 -14.15
N GLU A 111 14.56 7.76 -14.41
CA GLU A 111 15.56 7.61 -15.46
C GLU A 111 14.94 7.75 -16.86
N GLY A 112 13.82 7.06 -17.11
CA GLY A 112 13.08 7.18 -18.36
C GLY A 112 12.63 8.61 -18.66
N GLY A 113 12.19 9.35 -17.62
CA GLY A 113 11.83 10.77 -17.73
C GLY A 113 12.99 11.64 -18.19
N LYS A 114 14.21 11.44 -17.66
CA LYS A 114 15.40 12.18 -18.11
C LYS A 114 15.74 11.90 -19.58
N THR A 115 15.63 10.65 -20.01
CA THR A 115 15.86 10.27 -21.40
C THR A 115 14.84 10.90 -22.34
N VAL A 116 13.56 10.91 -21.96
CA VAL A 116 12.50 11.54 -22.75
C VAL A 116 12.68 13.07 -22.80
N GLU A 117 13.07 13.69 -21.68
CA GLU A 117 13.35 15.12 -21.63
C GLU A 117 14.51 15.52 -22.56
N ALA A 118 15.58 14.73 -22.61
CA ALA A 118 16.69 14.94 -23.53
C ALA A 118 16.23 14.86 -24.99
N LYS A 119 15.50 13.80 -25.36
CA LYS A 119 14.93 13.65 -26.71
C LYS A 119 13.96 14.78 -27.08
N CYS A 120 13.19 15.27 -26.13
CA CYS A 120 12.27 16.38 -26.36
C CYS A 120 13.02 17.68 -26.68
N LYS A 121 14.17 17.91 -26.03
CA LYS A 121 15.04 19.06 -26.35
C LYS A 121 15.62 18.95 -27.75
N GLU A 122 16.07 17.76 -28.16
CA GLU A 122 16.58 17.49 -29.52
C GLU A 122 15.48 17.75 -30.57
N VAL A 123 14.30 17.14 -30.41
CA VAL A 123 13.17 17.34 -31.33
C VAL A 123 12.75 18.81 -31.42
N LYS A 124 12.81 19.55 -30.30
CA LYS A 124 12.50 20.98 -30.31
C LYS A 124 13.53 21.78 -31.13
N GLN A 125 14.81 21.46 -31.00
CA GLN A 125 15.87 22.09 -31.79
C GLN A 125 15.72 21.79 -33.28
N GLU A 126 15.42 20.55 -33.64
CA GLU A 126 15.14 20.16 -35.04
C GLU A 126 13.92 20.90 -35.59
N ASN A 127 12.86 21.05 -34.79
CA ASN A 127 11.67 21.81 -35.20
C ASN A 127 11.99 23.28 -35.46
N ASP A 128 12.77 23.90 -34.57
CA ASP A 128 13.21 25.29 -34.72
C ASP A 128 14.08 25.48 -35.97
N LEU A 129 14.93 24.49 -36.31
CA LEU A 129 15.72 24.50 -37.54
C LEU A 129 14.84 24.37 -38.78
N LEU A 130 13.94 23.38 -38.80
CA LEU A 130 13.03 23.14 -39.91
C LEU A 130 12.12 24.34 -40.17
N LYS A 131 11.70 25.04 -39.11
CA LYS A 131 10.91 26.27 -39.24
C LYS A 131 11.67 27.37 -39.98
N LYS A 132 12.97 27.53 -39.72
CA LYS A 132 13.81 28.51 -40.44
C LYS A 132 13.96 28.13 -41.91
N GLU A 133 14.24 26.86 -42.20
CA GLU A 133 14.34 26.38 -43.59
C GLU A 133 13.03 26.61 -44.37
N LEU A 134 11.87 26.43 -43.73
CA LEU A 134 10.57 26.72 -44.34
C LEU A 134 10.36 28.22 -44.61
N GLU A 135 10.80 29.09 -43.69
CA GLU A 135 10.74 30.54 -43.88
C GLU A 135 11.65 31.00 -45.03
N ASP A 136 12.88 30.49 -45.11
CA ASP A 136 13.83 30.77 -46.19
C ASP A 136 13.30 30.28 -47.54
N LEU A 137 12.77 29.05 -47.59
CA LEU A 137 12.17 28.51 -48.79
C LEU A 137 10.96 29.34 -49.23
N ARG A 138 10.11 29.76 -48.30
CA ARG A 138 8.98 30.66 -48.60
C ARG A 138 9.46 32.00 -49.18
N ALA A 139 10.51 32.59 -48.61
CA ALA A 139 11.08 33.84 -49.12
C ALA A 139 11.64 33.67 -50.54
N SER A 140 12.39 32.59 -50.80
CA SER A 140 12.91 32.28 -52.14
C SER A 140 11.80 32.12 -53.18
N PHE A 141 10.69 31.45 -52.81
CA PHE A 141 9.55 31.26 -53.69
C PHE A 141 8.82 32.58 -53.99
N ALA A 142 8.71 33.47 -53.00
CA ALA A 142 8.15 34.81 -53.20
C ALA A 142 9.01 35.63 -54.19
N SER A 143 10.32 35.65 -54.02
CA SER A 143 11.23 36.34 -54.95
C SER A 143 11.21 35.74 -56.35
N GLN A 144 11.12 34.41 -56.47
CA GLN A 144 11.00 33.74 -57.77
C GLN A 144 9.69 34.14 -58.48
N LYS A 145 8.59 34.22 -57.74
CA LYS A 145 7.30 34.63 -58.31
C LYS A 145 7.31 36.09 -58.79
N GLU A 146 7.93 36.99 -58.04
CA GLU A 146 8.10 38.40 -58.43
C GLU A 146 8.91 38.52 -59.73
N LEU A 147 10.01 37.77 -59.85
CA LEU A 147 10.81 37.73 -61.08
C LEU A 147 10.02 37.17 -62.28
N GLU A 148 9.20 36.15 -62.07
CA GLU A 148 8.32 35.62 -63.12
C GLU A 148 7.27 36.66 -63.56
N GLU A 149 6.66 37.38 -62.62
CA GLU A 149 5.71 38.46 -62.93
C GLU A 149 6.37 39.60 -63.72
N GLU A 150 7.59 40.00 -63.35
CA GLU A 150 8.39 40.98 -64.11
C GLU A 150 8.72 40.48 -65.53
N TYR A 151 9.13 39.21 -65.66
CA TYR A 151 9.41 38.60 -66.95
C TYR A 151 8.17 38.57 -67.85
N GLN A 152 7.04 38.10 -67.32
CA GLN A 152 5.77 38.10 -68.05
C GLN A 152 5.39 39.50 -68.50
N LYS A 153 5.51 40.50 -67.62
CA LYS A 153 5.26 41.91 -67.96
C LYS A 153 6.16 42.37 -69.11
N GLN A 154 7.45 42.08 -69.07
CA GLN A 154 8.39 42.42 -70.13
C GLN A 154 8.00 41.77 -71.48
N VAL A 155 7.61 40.49 -71.45
CA VAL A 155 7.13 39.77 -72.64
C VAL A 155 5.88 40.43 -73.21
N TYR A 156 4.91 40.79 -72.37
CA TYR A 156 3.69 41.49 -72.80
C TYR A 156 4.00 42.88 -73.38
N GLU A 157 4.88 43.66 -72.76
CA GLU A 157 5.30 44.97 -73.27
C GLU A 157 5.96 44.85 -74.66
N MET A 158 6.86 43.88 -74.84
CA MET A 158 7.52 43.63 -76.11
C MET A 158 6.54 43.19 -77.19
N PHE A 159 5.58 42.31 -76.85
CA PHE A 159 4.52 41.89 -77.76
C PHE A 159 3.63 43.06 -78.19
N PHE A 160 3.20 43.89 -77.23
CA PHE A 160 2.34 45.04 -77.48
C PHE A 160 3.02 46.07 -78.39
N TYR A 161 4.30 46.34 -78.17
CA TYR A 161 5.11 47.19 -79.05
C TYR A 161 5.15 46.64 -80.49
N GLY A 162 5.41 45.34 -80.65
CA GLY A 162 5.40 44.69 -81.96
C GLY A 162 4.04 44.79 -82.66
N TYR A 163 2.95 44.56 -81.93
CA TYR A 163 1.59 44.72 -82.43
C TYR A 163 1.31 46.17 -82.90
N GLN A 164 1.69 47.17 -82.10
CA GLN A 164 1.56 48.58 -82.48
C GLN A 164 2.36 48.90 -83.76
N CYS A 165 3.59 48.39 -83.88
CA CYS A 165 4.38 48.54 -85.10
C CYS A 165 3.68 47.92 -86.31
N CYS A 166 3.07 46.75 -86.16
CA CYS A 166 2.30 46.08 -87.22
C CYS A 166 1.07 46.90 -87.63
N MET A 167 0.28 47.39 -86.68
CA MET A 167 -0.91 48.22 -86.95
C MET A 167 -0.54 49.50 -87.71
N LYS A 168 0.51 50.18 -87.26
CA LYS A 168 1.02 51.41 -87.88
C LYS A 168 1.54 51.20 -89.31
N LYS A 169 2.20 50.08 -89.59
CA LYS A 169 2.72 49.76 -90.94
C LYS A 169 1.63 49.51 -91.98
N ASN A 170 0.45 49.10 -91.54
CA ASN A 170 -0.66 48.77 -92.43
C ASN A 170 -1.73 49.89 -92.47
N ASP A 171 -1.42 51.08 -91.95
CA ASP A 171 -2.35 52.22 -91.80
C ASP A 171 -3.68 51.85 -91.13
N ILE A 172 -3.66 50.84 -90.25
CA ILE A 172 -4.81 50.45 -89.45
C ILE A 172 -4.89 51.47 -88.31
N THR A 173 -5.59 52.57 -88.57
CA THR A 173 -5.97 53.55 -87.56
C THR A 173 -6.70 52.84 -86.43
N GLN A 174 -6.52 53.28 -85.18
CA GLN A 174 -7.22 52.71 -84.03
C GLN A 174 -8.73 52.96 -84.16
N ASP A 175 -9.43 52.16 -84.95
CA ASP A 175 -10.80 51.80 -84.63
C ASP A 175 -10.68 51.00 -83.35
N THR A 176 -10.76 51.71 -82.22
CA THR A 176 -10.98 51.09 -80.93
C THR A 176 -12.25 50.26 -81.10
N PRO A 177 -12.21 48.91 -81.04
CA PRO A 177 -13.42 48.16 -80.86
C PRO A 177 -13.93 48.61 -79.49
N SER A 178 -14.97 49.43 -79.52
CA SER A 178 -15.69 49.80 -78.31
C SER A 178 -16.25 48.50 -77.75
N PHE A 179 -15.56 47.92 -76.77
CA PHE A 179 -16.19 46.92 -75.93
C PHE A 179 -17.38 47.64 -75.29
N PRO A 180 -18.62 47.13 -75.44
CA PRO A 180 -19.73 47.69 -74.68
C PRO A 180 -19.36 47.57 -73.21
N SER A 181 -19.27 48.71 -72.51
CA SER A 181 -19.21 48.76 -71.05
C SER A 181 -20.44 48.01 -70.57
N ASN A 182 -20.25 46.81 -70.03
CA ASN A 182 -21.33 46.12 -69.35
C ASN A 182 -21.42 46.75 -67.96
N ASP A 183 -22.06 47.92 -67.91
CA ASP A 183 -22.56 48.53 -66.68
C ASP A 183 -23.69 47.63 -66.16
N GLU A 184 -23.33 46.49 -65.56
CA GLU A 184 -24.22 45.82 -64.64
C GLU A 184 -23.96 46.39 -63.25
N ASP A 185 -24.82 47.34 -62.88
CA ASP A 185 -25.13 47.72 -61.52
C ASP A 185 -25.38 46.46 -60.66
N ILE A 186 -24.35 45.96 -59.99
CA ILE A 186 -24.56 45.08 -58.83
C ILE A 186 -24.62 45.98 -57.60
N ALA A 187 -25.86 46.32 -57.26
CA ALA A 187 -26.27 46.96 -56.03
C ALA A 187 -25.60 46.34 -54.79
N PRO A 188 -25.35 47.13 -53.73
CA PRO A 188 -24.85 46.61 -52.48
C PRO A 188 -25.96 45.85 -51.76
N ILE A 189 -25.93 44.53 -51.80
CA ILE A 189 -26.68 43.72 -50.83
C ILE A 189 -25.93 43.81 -49.50
N GLY A 190 -26.32 44.79 -48.70
CA GLY A 190 -26.27 44.63 -47.26
C GLY A 190 -27.34 43.64 -46.82
N SER A 191 -27.01 42.74 -45.91
CA SER A 191 -27.69 42.56 -44.62
C SER A 191 -27.43 41.17 -44.03
N SER A 192 -27.01 41.19 -42.75
CA SER A 192 -27.07 40.16 -41.70
C SER A 192 -25.95 39.10 -41.65
#